data_AF-A0A485K2Y2-F1
#
_entry.id   AF-A0A485K2Y2-F1
#
_cell.length_a   1.000
_cell.length_b   1.000
_cell.length_c   1.000
_cell.angle_alpha   90.00
_cell.angle_beta   90.00
_cell.angle_gamma   90.00
#
_symmetry.space_group_name_H-M   'P 1'
#
loop_
_entity.id
_entity.type
_entity.pdbx_description
1 polymer ?
#
loop_
_entity_poly.entity_id
_entity_poly.type
_entity_poly.pdbx_seq_one_letter_code
_entity_poly.pdbx_strand_id
1 'polypeptide(L)'
;MERLNHAFLSLQACLIETLKIFGDNVYKIPHLGKEKIERIGCLPESLMCPRAVHDVAKARLESADKIAMDLAFEGELWDARALDEITEMFDTVELDDETSQLLGNLCIDVIVVQDEEM
;
A
#
# COMPACT_ATOMS: atom_id res chain seq x y z
N MET A 1 12.14 22.77 -22.08
CA MET A 1 11.64 21.48 -22.59
C MET A 1 12.55 20.32 -22.16
N GLU A 2 13.88 20.49 -22.15
CA GLU A 2 14.88 19.47 -21.76
C GLU A 2 14.58 18.73 -20.44
N ARG A 3 14.29 19.44 -19.34
CA ARG A 3 13.99 18.79 -18.04
C ARG A 3 12.79 17.84 -18.06
N LEU A 4 11.79 18.13 -18.90
CA LEU A 4 10.58 17.30 -18.99
C LEU A 4 10.89 15.96 -19.67
N ASN A 5 11.68 15.97 -20.75
CA ASN A 5 12.10 14.75 -21.44
C ASN A 5 12.92 13.84 -20.51
N HIS A 6 13.80 14.43 -19.70
CA HIS A 6 14.56 13.66 -18.73
C HIS A 6 13.69 13.03 -17.65
N ALA A 7 12.71 13.76 -17.12
CA ALA A 7 11.76 13.24 -16.15
C ALA A 7 10.91 12.12 -16.75
N PHE A 8 10.42 12.31 -17.99
CA PHE A 8 9.63 11.33 -18.71
C PHE A 8 10.39 10.01 -18.90
N LEU A 9 11.65 10.06 -19.34
CA LEU A 9 12.48 8.85 -19.48
C LEU A 9 12.76 8.17 -18.14
N SER A 10 12.93 8.92 -17.05
CA SER A 10 13.05 8.34 -15.71
C SER A 10 11.78 7.60 -15.30
N LEU A 11 10.60 8.17 -15.56
CA LEU A 11 9.32 7.53 -15.24
C LEU A 11 9.10 6.27 -16.08
N GLN A 12 9.46 6.30 -17.36
CA GLN A 12 9.39 5.10 -18.19
C GLN A 12 10.34 4.00 -17.70
N ALA A 13 11.56 4.36 -17.26
CA ALA A 13 12.48 3.39 -16.68
C ALA A 13 11.92 2.82 -15.38
N CYS A 14 11.35 3.67 -14.52
CA CYS A 14 10.63 3.24 -13.31
C CYS A 14 9.58 2.17 -13.63
N LEU A 15 8.68 2.44 -14.58
CA LEU A 15 7.63 1.49 -14.99
C LEU A 15 8.19 0.17 -15.50
N ILE A 16 9.26 0.21 -16.30
CA ILE A 16 9.92 -1.01 -16.80
C ILE A 16 10.49 -1.84 -15.64
N GLU A 17 11.15 -1.21 -14.66
CA GLU A 17 11.70 -1.92 -13.51
C GLU A 17 10.60 -2.46 -12.59
N THR A 18 9.50 -1.72 -12.38
CA THR A 18 8.33 -2.20 -11.64
C THR A 18 7.72 -3.45 -12.28
N LEU A 19 7.63 -3.49 -13.62
CA LEU A 19 7.14 -4.69 -14.33
C LEU A 19 8.03 -5.91 -14.11
N LYS A 20 9.36 -5.74 -14.00
CA LYS A 20 10.29 -6.86 -13.75
C LYS A 20 10.09 -7.50 -12.38
N ILE A 21 9.55 -6.77 -11.42
CA ILE A 21 9.26 -7.25 -10.06
C ILE A 21 7.76 -7.35 -9.76
N PHE A 22 6.94 -7.45 -10.81
CA PHE A 22 5.50 -7.71 -10.71
C PHE A 22 4.70 -6.69 -9.88
N GLY A 23 5.09 -5.42 -9.92
CA GLY A 23 4.35 -4.35 -9.25
C GLY A 23 4.81 -4.00 -7.83
N ASP A 24 5.85 -4.66 -7.33
CA ASP A 24 6.46 -4.31 -6.03
C ASP A 24 7.20 -2.95 -6.10
N ASN A 25 7.47 -2.34 -4.95
CA ASN A 25 8.15 -1.04 -4.79
C ASN A 25 9.67 -1.17 -4.59
N VAL A 26 10.21 -2.38 -4.50
CA VAL A 26 11.65 -2.63 -4.28
C VAL A 26 12.51 -2.52 -5.56
N TYR A 27 12.05 -1.79 -6.57
CA TYR A 27 12.77 -1.58 -7.83
C TYR A 27 13.90 -0.55 -7.70
N LYS A 28 14.90 -0.65 -8.58
CA LYS A 28 16.00 0.32 -8.67
C LYS A 28 15.98 0.98 -10.04
N ILE A 29 15.78 2.30 -10.07
CA ILE A 29 15.81 3.05 -11.33
C ILE A 29 17.26 3.15 -11.82
N PRO A 30 17.60 2.65 -13.02
CA PRO A 30 18.97 2.73 -13.53
C PRO A 30 19.34 4.18 -13.90
N HIS A 31 20.61 4.53 -13.68
CA HIS A 31 21.16 5.81 -14.15
C HIS A 31 21.39 5.77 -15.67
N LEU A 32 20.43 6.32 -16.42
CA LEU A 32 20.43 6.33 -17.89
C LEU A 32 21.49 7.24 -18.54
N GLY A 33 22.22 8.06 -17.76
CA GLY A 33 23.23 8.98 -18.32
C GLY A 33 22.66 10.01 -19.32
N LYS A 34 21.41 10.44 -19.12
CA LYS A 34 20.63 11.24 -20.08
C LYS A 34 21.34 12.50 -20.56
N GLU A 35 22.01 13.23 -19.66
CA GLU A 35 22.80 14.43 -20.03
C GLU A 35 23.93 14.10 -21.04
N LYS A 36 24.62 12.98 -20.84
CA LYS A 36 25.69 12.52 -21.74
C LYS A 36 25.13 12.16 -23.11
N ILE A 37 23.99 11.49 -23.15
CA ILE A 37 23.34 11.01 -24.39
C ILE A 37 22.70 12.18 -25.15
N GLU A 38 22.11 13.14 -24.44
CA GLU A 38 21.54 14.35 -25.03
C GLU A 38 22.62 15.25 -25.65
N ARG A 39 23.79 15.38 -25.00
CA ARG A 39 24.91 16.17 -25.53
C ARG A 39 25.42 15.66 -26.89
N ILE A 40 25.26 14.38 -27.18
CA ILE A 40 25.61 13.79 -28.49
C ILE A 40 24.42 13.74 -29.46
N GLY A 41 23.27 14.29 -29.07
CA GLY A 41 22.06 14.35 -29.89
C GLY A 41 21.32 13.02 -30.04
N CYS A 42 21.57 12.05 -29.16
CA CYS A 42 21.02 10.69 -29.26
C CYS A 42 20.01 10.36 -28.16
N LEU A 43 19.45 11.37 -27.48
CA LEU A 43 18.48 11.11 -26.41
C LEU A 43 17.19 10.55 -27.02
N PRO A 44 16.74 9.35 -26.63
CA PRO A 44 15.49 8.81 -27.15
C PRO A 44 14.29 9.61 -26.63
N GLU A 45 13.23 9.69 -27.43
CA GLU A 45 11.96 10.28 -26.99
C GLU A 45 11.18 9.36 -26.04
N SER A 46 11.41 8.04 -26.13
CA SER A 46 10.77 7.04 -25.27
C SER A 46 11.65 5.80 -25.06
N LEU A 47 11.46 5.14 -23.92
CA LEU A 47 12.04 3.84 -23.63
C LEU A 47 11.10 2.71 -24.06
N MET A 48 11.67 1.69 -24.71
CA MET A 48 10.93 0.51 -25.13
C MET A 48 10.91 -0.52 -24.00
N CYS A 49 9.71 -0.98 -23.63
CA CYS A 49 9.57 -2.11 -22.72
C CYS A 49 9.96 -3.41 -23.44
N PRO A 50 10.92 -4.20 -22.92
CA PRO A 50 11.26 -5.49 -23.51
C PRO A 50 10.05 -6.42 -23.53
N ARG A 51 9.78 -7.04 -24.69
CA ARG A 51 8.58 -7.87 -24.87
C ARG A 51 8.48 -9.01 -23.86
N ALA A 52 9.61 -9.63 -23.54
CA ALA A 52 9.69 -10.68 -22.52
C ALA A 52 9.26 -10.19 -21.12
N VAL A 53 9.64 -8.96 -20.73
CA VAL A 53 9.25 -8.37 -19.44
C VAL A 53 7.74 -8.13 -19.41
N HIS A 54 7.20 -7.55 -20.48
CA HIS A 54 5.75 -7.34 -20.62
C HIS A 54 4.97 -8.66 -20.54
N ASP A 55 5.38 -9.68 -21.31
CA ASP A 55 4.63 -10.93 -21.41
C ASP A 55 4.66 -11.72 -20.09
N VAL A 56 5.79 -11.70 -19.39
CA VAL A 56 5.91 -12.33 -18.05
C VAL A 56 5.07 -11.59 -17.01
N ALA A 57 5.11 -10.24 -16.99
CA ALA A 57 4.30 -9.45 -16.07
C ALA A 57 2.80 -9.63 -16.35
N LYS A 58 2.40 -9.64 -17.63
CA LYS A 58 1.02 -9.87 -18.06
C LYS A 58 0.53 -11.26 -17.65
N ALA A 59 1.32 -12.32 -17.89
CA ALA A 59 0.97 -13.67 -17.47
C ALA A 59 0.80 -13.79 -15.95
N ARG A 60 1.66 -13.11 -15.17
CA ARG A 60 1.51 -13.05 -13.71
C ARG A 60 0.20 -12.38 -13.30
N LEU A 61 -0.16 -11.28 -13.94
CA LEU A 61 -1.42 -10.57 -13.67
C LEU A 61 -2.64 -11.41 -14.06
N GLU A 62 -2.59 -12.10 -15.20
CA GLU A 62 -3.66 -13.00 -15.66
C GLU A 62 -3.83 -14.24 -14.77
N SER A 63 -2.74 -14.71 -14.14
CA SER A 63 -2.80 -15.81 -13.17
C SER A 63 -3.38 -15.42 -11.80
N ALA A 64 -3.56 -14.12 -11.54
CA ALA A 64 -4.10 -13.67 -10.27
C ALA A 64 -5.60 -14.00 -10.20
N ASP A 65 -5.99 -14.76 -9.18
CA ASP A 65 -7.40 -15.06 -8.92
C ASP A 65 -8.09 -13.83 -8.32
N LYS A 66 -8.72 -13.06 -9.20
CA LYS A 66 -9.47 -11.87 -8.79
C LYS A 66 -10.55 -12.20 -7.76
N ILE A 67 -11.25 -13.32 -7.90
CA ILE A 67 -12.35 -13.68 -7.00
C ILE A 67 -11.80 -13.95 -5.61
N ALA A 68 -10.70 -14.71 -5.51
CA ALA A 68 -10.06 -14.96 -4.24
C ALA A 68 -9.55 -13.66 -3.57
N MET A 69 -9.00 -12.72 -4.35
CA MET A 69 -8.56 -11.41 -3.84
C MET A 69 -9.73 -10.56 -3.35
N ASP A 70 -10.82 -10.49 -4.11
CA ASP A 70 -12.02 -9.72 -3.73
C ASP A 70 -12.64 -10.30 -2.45
N LEU A 71 -12.73 -11.63 -2.33
CA LEU A 71 -13.23 -12.30 -1.12
C LEU A 71 -12.33 -12.07 0.10
N ALA A 72 -11.01 -12.10 -0.08
CA ALA A 72 -10.08 -11.82 1.02
C ALA A 72 -10.23 -10.38 1.51
N PHE A 73 -10.35 -9.42 0.58
CA PHE A 73 -10.58 -8.02 0.91
C PHE A 73 -11.92 -7.80 1.64
N GLU A 74 -12.99 -8.47 1.20
CA GLU A 74 -14.28 -8.42 1.89
C GLU A 74 -14.20 -8.97 3.32
N GLY A 75 -13.43 -10.04 3.53
CA GLY A 75 -13.15 -10.58 4.87
C GLY A 75 -12.41 -9.58 5.76
N GLU A 76 -11.30 -9.02 5.27
CA GLU A 76 -10.53 -8.01 6.01
C GLU A 76 -11.37 -6.77 6.34
N LEU A 77 -12.21 -6.33 5.41
CA LEU A 77 -13.14 -5.20 5.61
C LEU A 77 -14.22 -5.53 6.65
N TRP A 78 -14.72 -6.75 6.65
CA TRP A 78 -15.69 -7.21 7.66
C TRP A 78 -15.07 -7.19 9.05
N ASP A 79 -13.87 -7.74 9.20
CA ASP A 79 -13.15 -7.76 10.48
C ASP A 79 -12.88 -6.34 10.99
N ALA A 80 -12.48 -5.42 10.10
CA ALA A 80 -12.27 -4.02 10.43
C ALA A 80 -13.56 -3.33 10.91
N ARG A 81 -14.70 -3.60 10.25
CA ARG A 81 -16.01 -3.05 10.65
C ARG A 81 -16.52 -3.65 11.95
N ALA A 82 -16.33 -4.95 12.16
CA ALA A 82 -16.71 -5.61 13.40
C ALA A 82 -15.92 -5.04 14.60
N LEU A 83 -14.63 -4.74 14.41
CA LEU A 83 -13.82 -4.08 15.43
C LEU A 83 -14.30 -2.64 15.69
N ASP A 84 -14.65 -1.89 14.65
CA ASP A 84 -15.18 -0.53 14.75
C ASP A 84 -16.51 -0.50 15.53
N GLU A 85 -17.44 -1.41 15.21
CA GLU A 85 -18.72 -1.54 15.91
C GLU A 85 -18.55 -1.88 17.40
N ILE A 86 -17.63 -2.80 17.73
CA ILE A 86 -17.34 -3.13 19.12
C ILE A 86 -16.70 -1.95 19.86
N THR A 87 -15.85 -1.17 19.19
CA THR A 87 -15.22 0.02 19.77
C THR A 87 -16.28 1.08 20.10
N GLU A 88 -17.20 1.36 19.19
CA GLU A 88 -18.32 2.28 19.43
C GLU A 88 -19.20 1.83 20.61
N MET A 89 -19.46 0.52 20.71
CA MET A 89 -20.19 -0.02 21.86
C MET A 89 -19.42 0.20 23.18
N PHE A 90 -18.10 0.01 23.20
CA PHE A 90 -17.30 0.24 24.40
C PHE A 90 -17.26 1.72 24.82
N ASP A 91 -17.24 2.66 23.86
CA ASP A 91 -17.26 4.09 24.17
C ASP A 91 -18.56 4.53 24.87
N THR A 92 -19.65 3.82 24.63
CA THR A 92 -20.97 4.12 25.22
C THR A 92 -21.30 3.26 26.44
N VAL A 93 -20.42 2.32 26.80
CA VAL A 93 -20.67 1.42 27.93
C VAL A 93 -20.31 2.13 29.24
N GLU A 94 -21.31 2.39 30.07
CA GLU A 94 -21.09 2.83 31.45
C GLU A 94 -20.83 1.60 32.33
N LEU A 95 -19.66 1.54 32.95
CA LEU A 95 -19.35 0.51 33.94
C LEU A 95 -19.92 0.93 35.29
N ASP A 96 -20.86 0.15 35.81
CA ASP A 96 -21.30 0.29 37.19
C ASP A 96 -20.29 -0.34 38.17
N ASP A 97 -20.51 -0.12 39.47
CA ASP A 97 -19.62 -0.63 40.52
C ASP A 97 -19.56 -2.17 40.55
N GLU A 98 -20.63 -2.85 40.13
CA GLU A 98 -20.73 -4.32 40.12
C GLU A 98 -19.93 -4.92 38.96
N THR A 99 -20.08 -4.37 37.76
CA THR A 99 -19.33 -4.76 36.56
C THR A 99 -17.85 -4.46 36.69
N SER A 100 -17.49 -3.34 37.31
CA SER A 100 -16.09 -3.00 37.64
C SER A 100 -15.45 -4.03 38.57
N GLN A 101 -16.18 -4.52 39.59
CA GLN A 101 -15.71 -5.57 40.49
C GLN A 101 -15.58 -6.92 39.79
N LEU A 102 -16.51 -7.27 38.89
CA LEU A 102 -16.45 -8.50 38.11
C LEU A 102 -15.27 -8.52 37.13
N LEU A 103 -14.97 -7.40 36.47
CA LEU A 103 -13.79 -7.25 35.60
C LEU A 103 -12.48 -7.41 36.39
N GLY A 104 -12.41 -6.85 37.59
CA GLY A 104 -11.27 -7.05 38.51
C GLY A 104 -11.06 -8.52 38.89
N ASN A 105 -12.13 -9.30 39.11
CA ASN A 105 -12.06 -10.74 39.37
C ASN A 105 -11.54 -11.56 38.18
N LEU A 106 -11.63 -11.01 36.96
CA LEU A 106 -11.10 -11.59 35.73
C LEU A 106 -9.67 -11.09 35.41
N CYS A 107 -9.03 -10.35 36.32
CA CYS A 107 -7.74 -9.70 36.11
C CYS A 107 -7.73 -8.74 34.91
N ILE A 108 -8.84 -8.03 34.68
CA ILE A 108 -8.93 -6.96 33.68
C ILE A 108 -8.86 -5.63 34.44
N ASP A 109 -7.80 -4.87 34.17
CA ASP A 109 -7.59 -3.55 34.79
C ASP A 109 -8.47 -2.50 34.12
N VAL A 110 -9.36 -1.88 34.90
CA VAL A 110 -10.17 -0.75 34.44
C VAL A 110 -9.32 0.51 34.40
N ILE A 111 -9.16 1.09 33.21
CA ILE A 111 -8.44 2.36 33.02
C ILE A 111 -9.44 3.50 33.20
N VAL A 112 -9.33 4.22 34.32
CA VAL A 112 -10.12 5.43 34.55
C VAL A 112 -9.46 6.58 33.80
N VAL A 113 -10.03 6.98 32.67
CA VAL A 113 -9.62 8.18 31.95
C VAL A 113 -10.19 9.38 32.73
N GLN A 114 -9.33 10.12 33.41
CA GLN A 114 -9.72 11.41 34.00
C GLN A 114 -9.76 12.42 32.86
N ASP A 115 -10.93 12.98 32.57
CA ASP A 115 -11.03 14.15 31.71
C ASP A 115 -10.28 15.31 32.39
N GLU A 116 -9.08 15.63 31.91
CA GLU A 116 -8.41 16.87 32.27
C GLU A 116 -9.21 18.03 31.66
N GLU A 117 -10.03 18.69 32.47
CA GLU A 117 -10.68 19.96 32.12
C GLU A 117 -9.62 21.00 31.71
N MET A 118 -9.63 21.44 30.44
CA MET A 118 -8.94 22.65 29.96
C MET A 118 -9.90 23.85 29.93
#